data_AF-A0A6A6K4D0-F1
#
_entry.id   AF-A0A6A6K4D0-F1
#
_cell.length_a   1.000
_cell.length_b   1.000
_cell.length_c   1.000
_cell.angle_alpha   90.00
_cell.angle_beta   90.00
_cell.angle_gamma   90.00
#
_symmetry.space_group_name_H-M   'P 1'
#
loop_
_entity.id
_entity.type
_entity.pdbx_description
1 polymer ?
#
loop_
_entity_poly.entity_id
_entity_poly.type
_entity_poly.pdbx_seq_one_letter_code
_entity_poly.pdbx_strand_id
1 'polypeptide(L)'
;MPGDRPPWVPEIEGSIGLMFNTCDDLDGQFIKYMEDQIGLPAWGVGPLLPEMYWQPSHSLIHDQEIREPKRQSNLTEGEVIQWLETKPRGSVLYVAFGSEVGPTMEEYQQLANGLGDSTRPFICVIQPGKGSCGLDKKVGDRGYMVSDDLSETVKEDDIVKGIEMLMGDEEMHNRAILIKAKLRDDGFPASSEAGLDAFRGFILNQKAIN
;
A
#
# COMPACT_ATOMS: atom_id res chain seq x y z
N MET A 1 21.75 14.26 -12.38
CA MET A 1 21.52 15.71 -12.13
C MET A 1 20.02 15.97 -12.12
N PRO A 2 19.50 17.07 -11.55
CA PRO A 2 18.12 17.45 -11.82
C PRO A 2 17.99 17.69 -13.33
N GLY A 3 17.17 16.89 -14.02
CA GLY A 3 16.96 16.99 -15.47
C GLY A 3 17.36 15.77 -16.32
N ASP A 4 17.82 14.68 -15.72
CA ASP A 4 17.96 13.42 -16.47
C ASP A 4 16.57 12.81 -16.71
N ARG A 5 16.30 12.35 -17.94
CA ARG A 5 15.03 11.71 -18.29
C ARG A 5 14.81 10.48 -17.40
N PRO A 6 13.59 10.26 -16.87
CA PRO A 6 13.30 9.08 -16.06
C PRO A 6 13.68 7.77 -16.79
N PRO A 7 14.16 6.73 -16.08
CA PRO A 7 14.66 5.50 -16.70
C PRO A 7 13.64 4.75 -17.55
N TRP A 8 12.35 4.93 -17.27
CA TRP A 8 11.24 4.28 -17.97
C TRP A 8 10.80 5.04 -19.24
N VAL A 9 11.36 6.23 -19.54
CA VAL A 9 11.01 6.98 -20.76
C VAL A 9 11.20 6.18 -22.07
N PRO A 10 12.25 5.35 -22.22
CA PRO A 10 12.35 4.46 -23.39
C PRO A 10 11.25 3.39 -23.44
N GLU A 11 10.71 2.96 -22.31
CA GLU A 11 9.68 1.91 -22.25
C GLU A 11 8.31 2.39 -22.76
N ILE A 12 8.09 3.71 -22.77
CA ILE A 12 6.86 4.33 -23.28
C ILE A 12 6.99 4.78 -24.75
N GLU A 13 8.10 4.46 -25.42
CA GLU A 13 8.30 4.81 -26.84
C GLU A 13 7.21 4.15 -27.72
N GLY A 14 6.53 4.95 -28.54
CA GLY A 14 5.37 4.52 -29.33
C GLY A 14 4.03 4.57 -28.59
N SER A 15 4.00 4.96 -27.31
CA SER A 15 2.75 5.23 -26.58
C SER A 15 2.07 6.50 -27.10
N ILE A 16 0.73 6.49 -27.12
CA ILE A 16 -0.08 7.63 -27.57
C ILE A 16 -0.66 8.46 -26.42
N GLY A 17 -0.48 8.00 -25.18
CA GLY A 17 -0.96 8.63 -23.96
C GLY A 17 -0.61 7.78 -22.73
N LEU A 18 -0.76 8.36 -21.54
CA LEU A 18 -0.41 7.74 -20.26
C LEU A 18 -1.65 7.63 -19.37
N MET A 19 -1.84 6.49 -18.72
CA MET A 19 -2.91 6.29 -17.73
C MET A 19 -2.27 5.93 -16.39
N PHE A 20 -2.61 6.68 -15.35
CA PHE A 20 -2.10 6.49 -14.01
C PHE A 20 -3.18 5.89 -13.12
N ASN A 21 -2.81 4.87 -12.34
CA ASN A 21 -3.69 4.30 -11.30
C ASN A 21 -3.70 5.20 -10.06
N THR A 22 -4.15 6.44 -10.25
CA THR A 22 -4.41 7.49 -9.26
C THR A 22 -5.50 8.41 -9.82
N CYS A 23 -5.90 9.44 -9.10
CA CYS A 23 -6.91 10.40 -9.52
C CYS A 23 -6.45 11.84 -9.30
N ASP A 24 -7.13 12.80 -9.91
CA ASP A 24 -6.76 14.22 -9.77
C ASP A 24 -6.92 14.73 -8.33
N ASP A 25 -7.87 14.16 -7.58
CA ASP A 25 -8.08 14.47 -6.17
C ASP A 25 -6.88 14.07 -5.28
N LEU A 26 -6.07 13.09 -5.73
CA LEU A 26 -4.88 12.62 -5.03
C LEU A 26 -3.61 13.24 -5.60
N ASP A 27 -3.42 13.14 -6.92
CA ASP A 27 -2.14 13.37 -7.59
C ASP A 27 -2.26 14.26 -8.84
N GLY A 28 -3.30 15.11 -8.94
CA GLY A 28 -3.54 15.93 -10.14
C GLY A 28 -2.35 16.79 -10.57
N GLN A 29 -1.59 17.36 -9.61
CA GLN A 29 -0.36 18.12 -9.92
C GLN A 29 0.73 17.23 -10.53
N PHE A 30 0.84 15.99 -10.05
CA PHE A 30 1.78 15.02 -10.58
C PHE A 30 1.36 14.58 -11.98
N ILE A 31 0.08 14.27 -12.21
CA ILE A 31 -0.44 13.89 -13.54
C ILE A 31 -0.13 14.99 -14.57
N LYS A 32 -0.43 16.24 -14.23
CA LYS A 32 -0.13 17.39 -15.09
C LYS A 32 1.37 17.56 -15.34
N TYR A 33 2.18 17.42 -14.30
CA TYR A 33 3.64 17.47 -14.45
C TYR A 33 4.13 16.39 -15.41
N MET A 34 3.59 15.17 -15.32
CA MET A 34 3.93 14.07 -16.23
C MET A 34 3.52 14.37 -17.68
N GLU A 35 2.34 14.93 -17.89
CA GLU A 35 1.88 15.39 -19.20
C GLU A 35 2.86 16.40 -19.81
N ASP A 36 3.23 17.43 -19.04
CA ASP A 36 4.13 18.50 -19.49
C ASP A 36 5.55 17.99 -19.79
N GLN A 37 6.08 17.05 -18.98
CA GLN A 37 7.43 16.52 -19.17
C GLN A 37 7.54 15.57 -20.36
N ILE A 38 6.51 14.76 -20.60
CA ILE A 38 6.54 13.71 -21.62
C ILE A 38 5.99 14.20 -22.96
N GLY A 39 5.11 15.21 -22.95
CA GLY A 39 4.44 15.71 -24.15
C GLY A 39 3.39 14.74 -24.70
N LEU A 40 2.91 13.82 -23.86
CA LEU A 40 1.83 12.90 -24.16
C LEU A 40 0.65 13.22 -23.23
N PRO A 41 -0.60 13.08 -23.69
CA PRO A 41 -1.76 13.27 -22.83
C PRO A 41 -1.72 12.25 -21.69
N ALA A 42 -2.08 12.69 -20.49
CA ALA A 42 -2.05 11.88 -19.27
C ALA A 42 -3.39 11.94 -18.53
N TRP A 43 -3.83 10.81 -18.00
CA TRP A 43 -5.09 10.71 -17.25
C TRP A 43 -4.93 9.92 -15.96
N GLY A 44 -5.47 10.45 -14.86
CA GLY A 44 -5.72 9.66 -13.66
C GLY A 44 -7.02 8.86 -13.83
N VAL A 45 -6.94 7.54 -13.68
CA VAL A 45 -8.09 6.62 -13.84
C VAL A 45 -8.30 5.70 -12.64
N GLY A 46 -7.59 5.95 -11.55
CA GLY A 46 -7.61 5.15 -10.34
C GLY A 46 -8.33 5.81 -9.16
N PRO A 47 -8.14 5.31 -7.94
CA PRO A 47 -7.52 4.02 -7.65
C PRO A 47 -8.43 2.86 -8.14
N LEU A 48 -7.86 1.95 -8.93
CA LEU A 48 -8.55 0.80 -9.52
C LEU A 48 -8.71 -0.34 -8.51
N LEU A 49 -9.51 -0.09 -7.48
CA LEU A 49 -9.94 -1.10 -6.52
C LEU A 49 -11.20 -1.81 -7.02
N PRO A 50 -11.46 -3.07 -6.57
CA PRO A 50 -12.72 -3.77 -6.87
C PRO A 50 -13.96 -2.90 -6.58
N GLU A 51 -15.00 -3.03 -7.42
CA GLU A 51 -16.20 -2.18 -7.39
C GLU A 51 -16.85 -2.07 -5.99
N MET A 52 -16.81 -3.14 -5.21
CA MET A 52 -17.38 -3.20 -3.86
C MET A 52 -16.78 -2.14 -2.91
N TYR A 53 -15.54 -1.69 -3.14
CA TYR A 53 -14.91 -0.62 -2.34
C TYR A 53 -15.54 0.75 -2.59
N TRP A 54 -16.21 0.93 -3.72
CA TRP A 54 -16.85 2.18 -4.15
C TRP A 54 -18.35 2.19 -3.89
N GLN A 55 -18.91 1.09 -3.39
CA GLN A 55 -20.31 1.06 -3.04
C GLN A 55 -20.54 1.82 -1.72
N PRO A 56 -21.62 2.61 -1.58
CA PRO A 56 -21.92 3.39 -0.37
C PRO A 56 -22.23 2.54 0.88
N SER A 57 -22.05 1.22 0.81
CA SER A 57 -22.39 0.30 1.88
C SER A 57 -21.40 0.44 3.03
N HIS A 58 -21.92 0.55 4.26
CA HIS A 58 -21.10 0.44 5.48
C HIS A 58 -20.90 -1.02 5.91
N SER A 59 -21.31 -1.99 5.08
CA SER A 59 -21.08 -3.40 5.35
C SER A 59 -19.59 -3.70 5.25
N LEU A 60 -19.13 -4.57 6.14
CA LEU A 60 -17.80 -5.14 6.05
C LEU A 60 -17.68 -5.89 4.72
N ILE A 61 -16.62 -5.63 3.96
CA ILE A 61 -16.33 -6.39 2.74
C ILE A 61 -15.53 -7.61 3.17
N HIS A 62 -16.07 -8.80 2.89
CA HIS A 62 -15.44 -10.05 3.30
C HIS A 62 -14.35 -10.47 2.31
N ASP A 63 -13.24 -11.05 2.79
CA ASP A 63 -12.09 -11.43 1.92
C ASP A 63 -12.55 -12.40 0.81
N GLN A 64 -13.48 -13.30 1.15
CA GLN A 64 -14.06 -14.28 0.23
C GLN A 64 -14.90 -13.66 -0.91
N GLU A 65 -15.40 -12.44 -0.74
CA GLU A 65 -16.16 -11.72 -1.78
C GLU A 65 -15.22 -11.12 -2.84
N ILE A 66 -13.97 -10.85 -2.46
CA ILE A 66 -12.99 -10.14 -3.31
C ILE A 66 -11.99 -11.10 -3.93
N ARG A 67 -11.55 -12.10 -3.17
CA ARG A 67 -10.40 -12.94 -3.52
C ARG A 67 -10.81 -14.40 -3.53
N GLU A 68 -10.37 -15.13 -4.55
CA GLU A 68 -10.56 -16.58 -4.58
C GLU A 68 -9.86 -17.23 -3.37
N PRO A 69 -10.48 -18.23 -2.72
CA PRO A 69 -9.96 -18.86 -1.50
C PRO A 69 -8.72 -19.70 -1.83
N LYS A 70 -7.56 -19.03 -1.90
CA LYS A 70 -6.29 -19.66 -2.32
C LYS A 70 -5.13 -19.44 -1.37
N ARG A 71 -5.25 -18.55 -0.37
CA ARG A 71 -4.17 -18.34 0.60
C ARG A 71 -4.51 -19.02 1.92
N GLN A 72 -3.69 -19.99 2.30
CA GLN A 72 -3.76 -20.58 3.63
C GLN A 72 -3.23 -19.57 4.65
N SER A 73 -4.06 -19.25 5.64
CA SER A 73 -3.68 -18.46 6.82
C SER A 73 -3.82 -19.32 8.07
N ASN A 74 -3.09 -18.95 9.12
CA ASN A 74 -3.19 -19.55 10.44
C ASN A 74 -4.44 -19.08 11.22
N LEU A 75 -5.10 -18.03 10.76
CA LEU A 75 -6.32 -17.45 11.35
C LEU A 75 -7.38 -17.27 10.28
N THR A 76 -8.63 -17.54 10.63
CA THR A 76 -9.79 -17.24 9.79
C THR A 76 -10.17 -15.77 9.89
N GLU A 77 -10.88 -15.26 8.88
CA GLU A 77 -11.38 -13.88 8.87
C GLU A 77 -12.25 -13.59 10.12
N GLY A 78 -13.13 -14.53 10.47
CA GLY A 78 -14.01 -14.39 11.65
C GLY A 78 -13.24 -14.28 12.97
N GLU A 79 -12.16 -15.04 13.15
CA GLU A 79 -11.30 -14.94 14.33
C GLU A 79 -10.59 -13.59 14.41
N VAL A 80 -10.13 -13.05 13.28
CA VAL A 80 -9.49 -11.73 13.22
C VAL A 80 -10.50 -10.64 13.56
N ILE A 81 -11.71 -10.69 12.99
CA ILE A 81 -12.77 -9.72 13.27
C ILE A 81 -13.13 -9.74 14.75
N GLN A 82 -13.39 -10.93 15.31
CA GLN A 82 -13.74 -11.08 16.72
C GLN A 82 -12.63 -10.54 17.63
N TRP A 83 -11.36 -10.76 17.29
CA TRP A 83 -10.24 -10.20 18.05
C TRP A 83 -10.17 -8.67 17.94
N LEU A 84 -10.38 -8.10 16.75
CA LEU A 84 -10.42 -6.64 16.53
C LEU A 84 -11.52 -5.96 17.34
N GLU A 85 -12.70 -6.58 17.46
CA GLU A 85 -13.82 -6.06 18.25
C GLU A 85 -13.48 -5.92 19.75
N THR A 86 -12.49 -6.66 20.25
CA THR A 86 -12.02 -6.55 21.64
C THR A 86 -11.07 -5.37 21.89
N LYS A 87 -10.66 -4.64 20.85
CA LYS A 87 -9.65 -3.57 20.92
C LYS A 87 -10.29 -2.18 20.76
N PRO A 88 -9.72 -1.13 21.38
CA PRO A 88 -10.15 0.23 21.11
C PRO A 88 -10.05 0.60 19.62
N ARG A 89 -10.93 1.49 19.15
CA ARG A 89 -10.89 1.97 17.76
C ARG A 89 -9.56 2.68 17.47
N GLY A 90 -8.96 2.35 16.33
CA GLY A 90 -7.70 2.96 15.90
C GLY A 90 -6.47 2.56 16.73
N SER A 91 -6.56 1.54 17.59
CA SER A 91 -5.43 1.16 18.46
C SER A 91 -4.55 0.04 17.91
N VAL A 92 -4.99 -0.65 16.86
CA VAL A 92 -4.34 -1.86 16.32
C VAL A 92 -3.45 -1.49 15.14
N LEU A 93 -2.19 -1.93 15.18
CA LEU A 93 -1.26 -1.79 14.06
C LEU A 93 -1.42 -2.95 13.07
N TYR A 94 -1.55 -2.64 11.79
CA TYR A 94 -1.50 -3.65 10.72
C TYR A 94 -0.14 -3.56 10.00
N VAL A 95 0.61 -4.66 10.02
CA VAL A 95 1.95 -4.75 9.42
C VAL A 95 1.93 -5.79 8.30
N ALA A 96 2.15 -5.34 7.07
CA ALA A 96 2.25 -6.20 5.91
C ALA A 96 3.18 -5.59 4.85
N PHE A 97 4.01 -6.43 4.23
CA PHE A 97 4.96 -6.03 3.18
C PHE A 97 4.48 -6.38 1.76
N GLY A 98 3.25 -6.87 1.62
CA GLY A 98 2.72 -7.33 0.33
C GLY A 98 3.19 -8.73 -0.05
N SER A 99 3.02 -9.13 -1.31
CA SER A 99 3.39 -10.46 -1.82
C SER A 99 4.74 -10.53 -2.53
N GLU A 100 5.23 -9.41 -3.07
CA GLU A 100 6.36 -9.42 -4.01
C GLU A 100 7.71 -9.47 -3.29
N VAL A 101 7.94 -8.51 -2.40
CA VAL A 101 9.18 -8.37 -1.65
C VAL A 101 8.81 -8.31 -0.18
N GLY A 102 9.64 -8.90 0.66
CA GLY A 102 9.43 -8.88 2.10
C GLY A 102 10.78 -8.96 2.81
N PRO A 103 10.82 -8.55 4.10
CA PRO A 103 12.05 -8.48 4.87
C PRO A 103 12.88 -9.77 4.83
N THR A 104 14.17 -9.61 5.07
CA THR A 104 15.09 -10.71 5.39
C THR A 104 14.74 -11.32 6.75
N MET A 105 15.30 -12.50 7.06
CA MET A 105 15.05 -13.15 8.36
C MET A 105 15.54 -12.29 9.53
N GLU A 106 16.66 -11.58 9.35
CA GLU A 106 17.25 -10.71 10.36
C GLU A 106 16.34 -9.49 10.62
N GLU A 107 15.82 -8.87 9.56
CA GLU A 107 14.87 -7.76 9.68
C GLU A 107 13.54 -8.21 10.29
N TYR A 108 13.06 -9.41 9.98
CA TYR A 108 11.88 -9.97 10.66
C TYR A 108 12.12 -10.17 12.16
N GLN A 109 13.34 -10.52 12.57
CA GLN A 109 13.68 -10.63 13.99
C GLN A 109 13.67 -9.26 14.67
N GLN A 110 14.24 -8.24 14.04
CA GLN A 110 14.20 -6.86 14.56
C GLN A 110 12.76 -6.35 14.65
N LEU A 111 11.94 -6.63 13.63
CA LEU A 111 10.52 -6.29 13.61
C LEU A 111 9.74 -7.01 14.73
N ALA A 112 9.98 -8.30 14.92
CA ALA A 112 9.33 -9.07 15.98
C ALA A 112 9.69 -8.54 17.37
N ASN A 113 10.95 -8.17 17.58
CA ASN A 113 11.38 -7.56 18.84
C ASN A 113 10.74 -6.18 19.03
N GLY A 114 10.84 -5.29 18.04
CA GLY A 114 10.26 -3.94 18.14
C GLY A 114 8.74 -3.93 18.30
N LEU A 115 8.04 -4.89 17.68
CA LEU A 115 6.61 -5.09 17.93
C LEU A 115 6.32 -5.63 19.33
N GLY A 116 7.16 -6.53 19.84
CA GLY A 116 7.06 -7.08 21.19
C GLY A 116 7.30 -6.05 22.29
N ASP A 117 8.23 -5.12 22.05
CA ASP A 117 8.53 -4.00 22.93
C ASP A 117 7.52 -2.85 22.77
N SER A 118 6.82 -2.77 21.63
CA SER A 118 5.69 -1.87 21.48
C SER A 118 4.53 -2.29 22.40
N THR A 119 3.93 -1.33 23.10
CA THR A 119 2.75 -1.58 23.97
C THR A 119 1.43 -1.68 23.18
N ARG A 120 1.49 -1.80 21.84
CA ARG A 120 0.34 -1.71 20.94
C ARG A 120 -0.08 -3.10 20.46
N PRO A 121 -1.40 -3.41 20.40
CA PRO A 121 -1.86 -4.62 19.73
C PRO A 121 -1.55 -4.54 18.23
N PHE A 122 -1.10 -5.65 17.64
CA PHE A 122 -0.74 -5.68 16.22
C PHE A 122 -1.21 -6.95 15.51
N ILE A 123 -1.37 -6.85 14.19
CA ILE A 123 -1.52 -7.96 13.24
C ILE A 123 -0.32 -7.88 12.29
N CYS A 124 0.51 -8.92 12.25
CA CYS A 124 1.66 -9.00 11.36
C CYS A 124 1.49 -10.13 10.35
N VAL A 125 1.57 -9.82 9.06
CA VAL A 125 1.44 -10.79 7.96
C VAL A 125 2.84 -11.25 7.54
N ILE A 126 3.13 -12.54 7.73
CA ILE A 126 4.42 -13.16 7.36
C ILE A 126 4.24 -13.97 6.06
N GLN A 127 5.17 -13.82 5.12
CA GLN A 127 5.16 -14.54 3.85
C GLN A 127 5.52 -16.03 4.02
N PRO A 128 4.82 -16.98 3.37
CA PRO A 128 5.17 -18.40 3.41
C PRO A 128 6.60 -18.65 2.90
N GLY A 129 7.36 -19.52 3.58
CA GLY A 129 8.73 -19.87 3.18
C GLY A 129 9.81 -18.88 3.63
N LYS A 130 9.42 -17.72 4.19
CA LYS A 130 10.31 -16.74 4.81
C LYS A 130 10.22 -16.77 6.35
N GLY A 131 10.26 -17.97 6.92
CA GLY A 131 10.48 -18.17 8.36
C GLY A 131 9.28 -18.73 9.11
N SER A 132 9.43 -19.98 9.57
CA SER A 132 8.83 -20.37 10.86
C SER A 132 9.54 -19.54 11.92
N CYS A 133 8.90 -18.47 12.38
CA CYS A 133 9.39 -17.68 13.50
C CYS A 133 9.61 -18.62 14.70
N GLY A 134 10.87 -18.79 15.09
CA GLY A 134 11.25 -19.44 16.33
C GLY A 134 10.84 -18.57 17.51
N LEU A 135 9.53 -18.49 17.79
CA LEU A 135 9.02 -18.07 19.10
C LEU A 135 9.38 -19.08 20.19
N ASP A 136 9.88 -20.25 19.79
CA ASP A 136 10.40 -21.28 20.67
C ASP A 136 11.93 -21.25 20.70
N LYS A 137 12.46 -20.75 21.83
CA LYS A 137 13.78 -21.04 22.42
C LYS A 137 14.82 -19.93 22.30
N LYS A 138 14.95 -19.20 23.41
CA LYS A 138 16.23 -18.76 23.98
C LYS A 138 17.37 -19.74 23.63
N VAL A 139 18.36 -19.31 22.88
CA VAL A 139 19.70 -19.91 22.91
C VAL A 139 20.72 -18.79 22.74
N GLY A 140 21.52 -18.59 23.78
CA GLY A 140 22.62 -17.62 23.77
C GLY A 140 23.82 -18.07 22.94
N ASP A 141 24.95 -17.40 23.21
CA ASP A 141 26.34 -17.62 22.80
C ASP A 141 26.65 -18.28 21.43
N ARG A 142 27.02 -17.39 20.48
CA ARG A 142 28.06 -17.55 19.44
C ARG A 142 27.69 -18.13 18.07
N GLY A 143 26.55 -17.73 17.53
CA GLY A 143 26.34 -17.77 16.07
C GLY A 143 26.75 -16.44 15.41
N TYR A 144 27.49 -16.50 14.28
CA TYR A 144 27.78 -15.38 13.39
C TYR A 144 27.51 -15.79 11.93
N MET A 145 26.96 -14.90 11.11
CA MET A 145 27.31 -14.80 9.69
C MET A 145 26.95 -13.42 9.12
N VAL A 146 27.69 -13.08 8.07
CA VAL A 146 27.91 -11.77 7.46
C VAL A 146 26.94 -11.54 6.30
N SER A 147 26.50 -10.30 6.08
CA SER A 147 26.18 -9.83 4.73
C SER A 147 26.57 -8.36 4.56
N ASP A 148 26.95 -8.00 3.33
CA ASP A 148 27.53 -6.72 2.94
C ASP A 148 26.51 -5.57 2.96
N ASP A 149 27.05 -4.40 3.29
CA ASP A 149 26.47 -3.06 3.41
C ASP A 149 25.31 -2.71 2.44
N LEU A 150 24.14 -2.45 3.03
CA LEU A 150 23.25 -1.36 2.63
C LEU A 150 22.86 -0.61 3.90
N SER A 151 23.59 0.47 4.19
CA SER A 151 23.36 1.52 5.18
C SER A 151 22.08 1.41 6.02
N GLU A 152 22.32 1.03 7.28
CA GLU A 152 21.40 0.95 8.44
C GLU A 152 20.30 -0.11 8.34
N THR A 153 20.63 -1.33 8.78
CA THR A 153 19.62 -2.28 9.27
C THR A 153 18.74 -1.57 10.28
N VAL A 154 17.44 -1.50 10.02
CA VAL A 154 16.46 -0.92 10.94
C VAL A 154 16.57 -1.65 12.27
N LYS A 155 16.94 -0.92 13.32
CA LYS A 155 17.06 -1.48 14.67
C LYS A 155 15.71 -1.48 15.35
N GLU A 156 15.53 -2.42 16.27
CA GLU A 156 14.38 -2.48 17.17
C GLU A 156 13.96 -1.12 17.76
N ASP A 157 14.90 -0.34 18.29
CA ASP A 157 14.63 0.99 18.88
C ASP A 157 14.01 1.96 17.86
N ASP A 158 14.44 1.89 16.60
CA ASP A 158 13.92 2.74 15.52
C ASP A 158 12.49 2.32 15.14
N ILE A 159 12.19 1.02 15.22
CA ILE A 159 10.84 0.48 14.98
C ILE A 159 9.89 0.95 16.07
N VAL A 160 10.26 0.82 17.34
CA VAL A 160 9.44 1.28 18.47
C VAL A 160 9.15 2.78 18.34
N LYS A 161 10.20 3.58 18.09
CA LYS A 161 10.05 5.02 17.89
C LYS A 161 9.16 5.36 16.70
N GLY A 162 9.30 4.65 15.59
CA GLY A 162 8.45 4.81 14.40
C GLY A 162 6.97 4.52 14.70
N ILE A 163 6.69 3.45 15.46
CA ILE A 163 5.33 3.10 15.89
C ILE A 163 4.76 4.20 16.80
N GLU A 164 5.53 4.68 17.77
CA GLU A 164 5.09 5.76 18.67
C GLU A 164 4.79 7.05 17.90
N MET A 165 5.66 7.43 16.98
CA MET A 165 5.46 8.59 16.11
C MET A 165 4.19 8.44 15.28
N LEU A 166 4.01 7.30 14.60
CA LEU A 166 2.83 7.04 13.79
C LEU A 166 1.55 7.13 14.62
N MET A 167 1.50 6.41 15.74
CA MET A 167 0.30 6.30 16.58
C MET A 167 -0.03 7.61 17.32
N GLY A 168 0.93 8.51 17.46
CA GLY A 168 0.74 9.85 18.08
C GLY A 168 0.45 10.97 17.09
N ASP A 169 0.57 10.75 15.78
CA ASP A 169 0.42 11.79 14.77
C ASP A 169 -1.07 12.05 14.42
N GLU A 170 -1.75 12.84 15.26
CA GLU A 170 -3.15 13.19 15.03
C GLU A 170 -3.39 13.91 13.70
N GLU A 171 -2.43 14.70 13.22
CA GLU A 171 -2.55 15.41 11.96
C GLU A 171 -2.61 14.43 10.78
N MET A 172 -1.69 13.45 10.76
CA MET A 172 -1.67 12.40 9.74
C MET A 172 -2.95 11.57 9.75
N HIS A 173 -3.45 11.20 10.94
CA HIS A 173 -4.72 10.46 11.06
C HIS A 173 -5.91 11.27 10.55
N ASN A 174 -5.99 12.56 10.89
CA ASN A 174 -7.06 13.44 10.42
C ASN A 174 -7.02 13.62 8.89
N ARG A 175 -5.83 13.80 8.31
CA ARG A 175 -5.65 13.86 6.86
C ARG A 175 -6.11 12.57 6.17
N ALA A 176 -5.78 11.40 6.73
CA ALA A 176 -6.21 10.11 6.19
C ALA A 176 -7.75 9.95 6.23
N ILE A 177 -8.41 10.41 7.31
CA ILE A 177 -9.88 10.42 7.41
C ILE A 177 -10.48 11.30 6.32
N LEU A 178 -9.94 12.50 6.09
CA LEU A 178 -10.42 13.42 5.06
C LEU A 178 -10.25 12.84 3.65
N ILE A 179 -9.11 12.23 3.34
CA ILE A 179 -8.89 11.56 2.06
C ILE A 179 -9.88 10.39 1.88
N LYS A 180 -10.07 9.58 2.92
CA LYS A 180 -11.03 8.48 2.90
C LYS A 180 -12.46 8.98 2.62
N ALA A 181 -12.88 10.06 3.28
CA ALA A 181 -14.19 10.64 3.07
C ALA A 181 -14.37 11.08 1.60
N LYS A 182 -13.39 11.81 1.05
CA LYS A 182 -13.40 12.22 -0.36
C LYS A 182 -13.49 11.05 -1.34
N LEU A 183 -12.80 9.95 -1.07
CA LEU A 183 -12.74 8.82 -1.99
C LEU A 183 -13.91 7.84 -1.82
N ARG A 184 -14.55 7.76 -0.65
CA ARG A 184 -15.52 6.70 -0.36
C ARG A 184 -16.96 7.19 -0.27
N ASP A 185 -17.19 8.41 0.21
CA ASP A 185 -18.55 8.87 0.49
C ASP A 185 -19.32 9.19 -0.80
N ASP A 186 -18.61 9.51 -1.87
CA ASP A 186 -19.18 9.88 -3.18
C ASP A 186 -19.08 8.75 -4.25
N GLY A 187 -18.61 7.56 -3.86
CA GLY A 187 -18.39 6.44 -4.78
C GLY A 187 -17.05 6.50 -5.51
N PHE A 188 -16.96 5.91 -6.70
CA PHE A 188 -15.72 5.92 -7.49
C PHE A 188 -15.36 7.37 -7.87
N PRO A 189 -14.08 7.81 -7.80
CA PRO A 189 -13.76 9.23 -7.93
C PRO A 189 -14.20 9.81 -9.28
N ALA A 190 -14.96 10.91 -9.24
CA ALA A 190 -15.49 11.55 -10.44
C ALA A 190 -14.38 12.03 -11.40
N SER A 191 -13.23 12.45 -10.87
CA SER A 191 -12.07 12.79 -11.72
C SER A 191 -11.55 11.59 -12.51
N SER A 192 -11.69 10.38 -11.97
CA SER A 192 -11.23 9.15 -12.61
C SER A 192 -12.18 8.69 -13.70
N GLU A 193 -13.48 8.85 -13.49
CA GLU A 193 -14.48 8.69 -14.55
C GLU A 193 -14.22 9.69 -15.68
N ALA A 194 -13.99 10.96 -15.35
CA ALA A 194 -13.67 12.00 -16.33
C ALA A 194 -12.37 11.69 -17.08
N GLY A 195 -11.33 11.19 -16.40
CA GLY A 195 -10.08 10.75 -17.01
C GLY A 195 -10.30 9.61 -18.01
N LEU A 196 -11.13 8.62 -17.66
CA LEU A 196 -11.45 7.51 -18.54
C LEU A 196 -12.29 7.94 -19.75
N ASP A 197 -13.24 8.85 -19.56
CA ASP A 197 -14.04 9.43 -20.64
C ASP A 197 -13.19 10.28 -21.58
N ALA A 198 -12.26 11.07 -21.05
CA ALA A 198 -11.31 11.85 -21.84
C ALA A 198 -10.40 10.94 -22.69
N PHE A 199 -9.88 9.87 -22.10
CA PHE A 199 -9.14 8.84 -22.83
C PHE A 199 -9.98 8.20 -23.94
N ARG A 200 -11.23 7.83 -23.64
CA ARG A 200 -12.15 7.28 -24.64
C ARG A 200 -12.37 8.25 -25.80
N GLY A 201 -12.61 9.52 -25.51
CA GLY A 201 -12.76 10.57 -26.51
C GLY A 201 -11.52 10.74 -27.39
N PHE A 202 -10.34 10.70 -26.77
CA PHE A 202 -9.06 10.75 -27.48
C PHE A 202 -8.90 9.61 -28.49
N ILE A 203 -9.19 8.36 -28.09
CA ILE A 203 -9.12 7.19 -28.97
C ILE A 203 -10.12 7.28 -30.13
N LEU A 204 -11.34 7.73 -29.86
CA LEU A 204 -12.36 7.89 -30.90
C LEU A 204 -11.96 8.93 -31.94
N ASN A 205 -11.37 10.05 -31.50
CA ASN A 205 -10.90 11.10 -32.38
C ASN A 205 -9.72 10.63 -33.25
N GLN A 206 -8.79 9.85 -32.71
CA GLN A 206 -7.70 9.27 -33.52
C GLN A 206 -8.22 8.33 -34.62
N LYS A 207 -9.25 7.53 -34.33
CA LYS A 207 -9.86 6.63 -35.32
C LYS A 207 -10.62 7.38 -36.42
N ALA A 208 -11.05 8.61 -36.18
CA ALA A 208 -11.74 9.42 -37.18
C ALA A 208 -10.77 10.13 -38.16
N ILE A 209 -9.47 10.18 -37.81
CA ILE A 209 -8.43 10.87 -38.59
C ILE A 209 -7.64 9.89 -39.48
N ASN A 210 -7.72 8.59 -39.22
CA ASN A 210 -7.09 7.50 -39.98
C ASN A 210 -8.11 6.75 -40.85
#